data_AF-A0A359E7L7-F1
#
_entry.id   AF-A0A359E7L7-F1
#
_cell.length_a   1.000
_cell.length_b   1.000
_cell.length_c   1.000
_cell.angle_alpha   90.00
_cell.angle_beta   90.00
_cell.angle_gamma   90.00
#
_symmetry.space_group_name_H-M   'P 1'
#
loop_
_entity.id
_entity.type
_entity.pdbx_description
1 polymer ?
#
loop_
_entity_poly.entity_id
_entity_poly.type
_entity_poly.pdbx_seq_one_letter_code
_entity_poly.pdbx_strand_id
1 'polypeptide(L)'
;EKTLRLLKSSDLLGAMSLEALQGSIKPFDKRIHEIRPHSGQQAVAENVRKLLAESEILESHRNCGKVQDPYSLRCIPQVHGASRDAISHCVQTVQTEINSVTDNPLVFQNGDIISGGNFHGQPLA
;
A
#
# COMPACT_ATOMS: atom_id res chain seq x y z
N GLU A 1 -1.18 -13.06 -2.33
CA GLU A 1 0.19 -13.03 -2.89
C GLU A 1 0.35 -12.13 -4.13
N LYS A 2 -0.43 -12.33 -5.21
CA LYS A 2 -0.29 -11.55 -6.47
C LYS A 2 -0.38 -10.03 -6.27
N THR A 3 -1.37 -9.55 -5.50
CA THR A 3 -1.55 -8.11 -5.25
C THR A 3 -0.39 -7.49 -4.48
N LEU A 4 0.23 -8.24 -3.56
CA LEU A 4 1.41 -7.78 -2.82
C LEU A 4 2.62 -7.57 -3.75
N ARG A 5 2.77 -8.43 -4.77
CA ARG A 5 3.79 -8.25 -5.81
C ARG A 5 3.50 -6.99 -6.64
N LEU A 6 2.24 -6.78 -7.04
CA LEU A 6 1.84 -5.58 -7.79
C LEU A 6 2.10 -4.29 -7.00
N LEU A 7 1.86 -4.26 -5.69
CA LEU A 7 2.20 -3.11 -4.85
C LEU A 7 3.69 -2.78 -4.86
N LYS A 8 4.57 -3.79 -4.83
CA LYS A 8 6.03 -3.59 -4.93
C LYS A 8 6.43 -3.09 -6.32
N SER A 9 5.89 -3.71 -7.37
CA SER A 9 6.13 -3.27 -8.75
C SER A 9 5.63 -1.84 -9.00
N SER A 10 4.54 -1.44 -8.36
CA SER A 10 3.96 -0.10 -8.49
C SER A 10 4.90 0.99 -7.95
N ASP A 11 5.56 0.76 -6.81
CA ASP A 11 6.56 1.69 -6.28
C ASP A 11 7.77 1.80 -7.23
N LEU A 12 8.25 0.66 -7.75
CA LEU A 12 9.37 0.61 -8.71
C LEU A 12 9.04 1.36 -9.99
N LEU A 13 7.89 1.08 -10.60
CA LEU A 13 7.43 1.75 -11.83
C LEU A 13 7.17 3.24 -11.60
N GLY A 14 6.67 3.62 -10.42
CA GLY A 14 6.52 5.01 -10.02
C GLY A 14 7.86 5.74 -9.95
N ALA A 15 8.88 5.10 -9.35
CA ALA A 15 10.25 5.62 -9.30
C ALA A 15 10.85 5.78 -10.71
N MET A 16 10.77 4.74 -11.55
CA MET A 16 11.23 4.81 -12.94
C MET A 16 10.51 5.91 -13.74
N SER A 17 9.20 6.10 -13.50
CA SER A 17 8.42 7.15 -14.16
C SER A 17 8.85 8.55 -13.74
N LEU A 18 9.23 8.74 -12.46
CA LEU A 18 9.80 10.00 -11.98
C LEU A 18 11.12 10.31 -12.70
N GLU A 19 12.02 9.35 -12.82
CA GLU A 19 13.28 9.57 -13.55
C GLU A 19 13.02 9.87 -15.03
N ALA A 20 12.27 9.01 -15.71
CA ALA A 20 12.01 9.13 -17.15
C ALA A 20 11.33 10.46 -17.53
N LEU A 21 10.54 11.04 -16.63
CA LEU A 21 9.80 12.29 -16.87
C LEU A 21 10.41 13.50 -16.16
N GLN A 22 11.61 13.37 -15.60
CA GLN A 22 12.28 14.43 -14.83
C GLN A 22 11.32 15.04 -13.79
N GLY A 23 10.72 14.14 -12.99
CA GLY A 23 9.80 14.43 -11.91
C GLY A 23 10.53 14.75 -10.61
N SER A 24 9.93 15.63 -9.82
CA SER A 24 10.45 16.08 -8.54
C SER A 24 10.32 15.01 -7.46
N ILE A 25 11.40 14.80 -6.71
CA ILE A 25 11.40 13.96 -5.50
C ILE A 25 10.82 14.67 -4.27
N LYS A 26 10.65 16.01 -4.31
CA LYS A 26 10.17 16.82 -3.18
C LYS A 26 8.82 16.34 -2.59
N PRO A 27 7.82 15.89 -3.38
CA PRO A 27 6.56 15.37 -2.84
C PRO A 27 6.68 14.11 -1.98
N PHE A 28 7.84 13.44 -2.00
CA PHE A 28 8.14 12.22 -1.24
C PHE A 28 8.88 12.51 0.07
N ASP A 29 9.09 13.79 0.41
CA ASP A 29 9.75 14.22 1.65
C ASP A 29 9.02 13.66 2.87
N LYS A 30 9.78 13.03 3.77
CA LYS A 30 9.28 12.35 4.97
C LYS A 30 8.31 13.23 5.78
N ARG A 31 8.59 14.52 5.90
CA ARG A 31 7.80 15.46 6.71
C ARG A 31 6.38 15.64 6.18
N ILE A 32 6.19 15.58 4.86
CA ILE A 32 4.86 15.66 4.23
C ILE A 32 3.99 14.48 4.66
N HIS A 33 4.60 13.30 4.80
CA HIS A 33 3.88 12.08 5.15
C HIS A 33 3.74 11.87 6.65
N GLU A 34 4.62 12.47 7.46
CA GLU A 34 4.49 12.50 8.93
C GLU A 34 3.29 13.34 9.38
N ILE A 35 3.02 14.49 8.73
CA ILE A 35 1.85 15.34 9.08
C ILE A 35 0.51 14.78 8.59
N ARG A 36 0.53 13.74 7.75
CA ARG A 36 -0.65 12.99 7.31
C ARG A 36 -0.34 11.48 7.37
N PRO A 37 -0.33 10.88 8.58
CA PRO A 37 0.41 9.65 8.87
C PRO A 37 -0.33 8.34 8.50
N HIS A 38 -0.86 8.24 7.27
CA HIS A 38 -1.35 6.94 6.77
C HIS A 38 -0.17 5.99 6.55
N SER A 39 -0.28 4.74 7.03
CA SER A 39 0.83 3.78 7.03
C SER A 39 1.34 3.50 5.61
N GLY A 40 0.41 3.24 4.68
CA GLY A 40 0.74 2.93 3.31
C GLY A 40 1.36 4.12 2.60
N GLN A 41 0.88 5.33 2.89
CA GLN A 41 1.43 6.56 2.31
C GLN A 41 2.89 6.79 2.73
N GLN A 42 3.19 6.61 4.02
CA GLN A 42 4.57 6.73 4.52
C GLN A 42 5.48 5.66 3.90
N ALA A 43 5.01 4.42 3.81
CA ALA A 43 5.76 3.32 3.24
C ALA A 43 6.10 3.54 1.76
N VAL A 44 5.14 3.99 0.95
CA VAL A 44 5.38 4.30 -0.48
C VAL A 44 6.39 5.43 -0.61
N ALA A 45 6.24 6.50 0.17
CA ALA A 45 7.16 7.63 0.12
C ALA A 45 8.59 7.24 0.49
N GLU A 46 8.75 6.41 1.52
CA GLU A 46 10.04 5.86 1.92
C GLU A 46 10.64 4.96 0.83
N ASN A 47 9.85 4.05 0.25
CA ASN A 47 10.32 3.14 -0.79
C ASN A 47 10.80 3.91 -2.02
N VAL A 48 10.03 4.89 -2.50
CA VAL A 48 10.43 5.69 -3.66
C VAL A 48 11.68 6.52 -3.36
N ARG A 49 11.82 7.11 -2.17
CA ARG A 49 13.05 7.79 -1.76
C ARG A 49 14.26 6.85 -1.74
N LYS A 50 14.10 5.60 -1.29
CA LYS A 50 15.16 4.59 -1.30
C LYS A 50 15.54 4.16 -2.71
N LEU A 51 14.55 3.94 -3.58
CA LEU A 51 14.75 3.53 -4.96
C LEU A 51 15.48 4.60 -5.79
N LEU A 52 15.22 5.87 -5.48
CA LEU A 52 15.79 7.02 -6.17
C LEU A 52 16.99 7.63 -5.43
N ALA A 53 17.51 6.94 -4.41
CA ALA A 53 18.75 7.35 -3.76
C ALA A 53 19.87 7.35 -4.82
N GLU A 54 20.62 8.44 -4.89
CA GLU A 54 21.76 8.60 -5.80
C GLU A 54 21.41 8.61 -7.30
N SER A 55 20.14 8.87 -7.66
CA SER A 55 19.76 9.06 -9.07
C SER A 55 20.43 10.28 -9.71
N GLU A 56 21.27 10.04 -10.70
CA GLU A 56 21.88 11.10 -11.53
C GLU A 56 20.83 11.87 -12.36
N ILE A 57 19.73 11.20 -12.73
CA ILE A 57 18.65 11.82 -13.49
C ILE A 57 17.93 12.86 -12.62
N LEU A 58 17.62 12.54 -11.36
CA LEU A 58 17.06 13.50 -10.41
C LEU A 58 17.98 14.72 -10.23
N GLU A 59 19.29 14.48 -10.13
CA GLU A 59 20.26 15.56 -9.98
C GLU A 59 20.32 16.46 -11.22
N SER A 60 20.32 15.87 -12.42
CA SER A 60 20.46 16.58 -13.69
C SER A 60 19.41 17.68 -13.93
N HIS A 61 18.24 17.56 -13.29
CA HIS A 61 17.14 18.52 -13.44
C HIS A 61 16.72 19.19 -12.12
N ARG A 62 17.55 19.11 -11.07
CA ARG A 62 17.29 19.73 -9.75
C ARG A 62 16.89 21.22 -9.85
N ASN A 63 17.47 21.93 -10.81
CA ASN A 63 17.27 23.36 -11.06
C ASN A 63 16.40 23.63 -12.30
N CYS A 64 15.54 22.69 -12.72
CA CYS A 64 14.60 22.95 -13.80
C CYS A 64 13.53 23.96 -13.36
N GLY A 65 13.00 24.76 -14.29
CA GLY A 65 11.97 25.78 -14.00
C GLY A 65 10.60 25.23 -13.61
N LYS A 66 10.49 23.91 -13.37
CA LYS A 66 9.23 23.22 -13.07
C LYS A 66 8.84 23.46 -11.61
N VAL A 67 7.67 24.07 -11.40
CA VAL A 67 7.18 24.38 -10.05
C VAL A 67 6.55 23.16 -9.40
N GLN A 68 5.73 22.41 -10.15
CA GLN A 68 5.05 21.20 -9.67
C GLN A 68 4.89 20.17 -10.78
N ASP A 69 4.91 18.90 -10.39
CA ASP A 69 4.51 17.80 -11.27
C ASP A 69 2.99 17.60 -11.31
N PRO A 70 2.48 16.99 -12.41
CA PRO A 70 1.11 16.52 -12.46
C PRO A 70 0.82 15.48 -11.36
N TYR A 71 -0.46 15.32 -11.04
CA TYR A 71 -0.89 14.47 -9.91
C TYR A 71 -0.49 13.00 -10.09
N SER A 72 -0.40 12.52 -11.34
CA SER A 72 0.06 11.16 -11.65
C SER A 72 1.46 10.85 -11.11
N LEU A 73 2.32 11.85 -10.91
CA LEU A 73 3.65 11.71 -10.30
C LEU A 73 3.65 12.20 -8.85
N ARG A 74 3.04 13.35 -8.61
CA ARG A 74 3.09 14.02 -7.31
C ARG A 74 2.28 13.32 -6.23
N CYS A 75 1.20 12.65 -6.61
CA CYS A 75 0.27 12.01 -5.68
C CYS A 75 0.51 10.50 -5.51
N ILE A 76 1.64 9.96 -6.02
CA ILE A 76 2.00 8.54 -5.91
C ILE A 76 1.89 8.04 -4.45
N PRO A 77 2.49 8.70 -3.43
CA PRO A 77 2.39 8.23 -2.06
C PRO A 77 0.95 8.12 -1.56
N GLN A 78 0.12 9.12 -1.86
CA GLN A 78 -1.26 9.20 -1.38
C GLN A 78 -2.13 8.11 -2.03
N VAL A 79 -1.98 7.90 -3.34
CA VAL A 79 -2.81 6.95 -4.10
C VAL A 79 -2.34 5.52 -3.87
N HIS A 80 -1.05 5.24 -4.07
CA HIS A 80 -0.52 3.88 -3.89
C HIS A 80 -0.56 3.46 -2.43
N GLY A 81 -0.37 4.43 -1.51
CA GLY A 81 -0.46 4.21 -0.08
C GLY A 81 -1.87 3.79 0.35
N ALA A 82 -2.91 4.45 -0.16
CA ALA A 82 -4.29 4.06 0.12
C ALA A 82 -4.59 2.63 -0.39
N SER A 83 -4.11 2.27 -1.59
CA SER A 83 -4.23 0.89 -2.08
C SER A 83 -3.52 -0.12 -1.17
N ARG A 84 -2.34 0.24 -0.66
CA ARG A 84 -1.57 -0.60 0.26
C ARG A 84 -2.31 -0.80 1.59
N ASP A 85 -2.89 0.24 2.16
CA ASP A 85 -3.68 0.16 3.38
C ASP A 85 -4.92 -0.74 3.18
N ALA A 86 -5.64 -0.59 2.05
CA ALA A 86 -6.78 -1.42 1.71
C ALA A 86 -6.40 -2.91 1.56
N ILE A 87 -5.30 -3.19 0.86
CA ILE A 87 -4.80 -4.57 0.69
C ILE A 87 -4.33 -5.14 2.02
N SER A 88 -3.72 -4.33 2.89
CA SER A 88 -3.34 -4.78 4.24
C SER A 88 -4.56 -5.20 5.04
N HIS A 89 -5.65 -4.43 4.98
CA HIS A 89 -6.93 -4.80 5.59
C HIS A 89 -7.45 -6.13 5.03
N CYS A 90 -7.51 -6.30 3.71
CA CYS A 90 -7.93 -7.56 3.10
C CYS A 90 -7.07 -8.75 3.53
N VAL A 91 -5.74 -8.57 3.61
CA VAL A 91 -4.82 -9.61 4.08
C VAL A 91 -5.15 -10.02 5.50
N GLN A 92 -5.39 -9.06 6.40
CA GLN A 92 -5.76 -9.34 7.80
C GLN A 92 -7.10 -10.11 7.87
N THR A 93 -8.09 -9.70 7.10
CA THR A 93 -9.40 -10.38 7.06
C THR A 93 -9.27 -11.81 6.55
N VAL A 94 -8.56 -12.02 5.43
CA VAL A 94 -8.32 -13.37 4.87
C VAL A 94 -7.50 -14.23 5.81
N GLN A 95 -6.48 -13.67 6.48
CA GLN A 95 -5.68 -14.39 7.47
C GLN A 95 -6.51 -14.81 8.68
N THR A 96 -7.47 -13.99 9.10
CA THR A 96 -8.40 -14.37 10.17
C THR A 96 -9.28 -15.52 9.69
N GLU A 97 -9.93 -15.34 8.54
CA GLU A 97 -10.92 -16.29 8.02
C GLU A 97 -10.33 -17.67 7.69
N ILE A 98 -9.14 -17.73 7.10
CA ILE A 98 -8.49 -19.01 6.76
C ILE A 98 -8.14 -19.84 8.01
N ASN A 99 -8.09 -19.21 9.18
CA ASN A 99 -7.83 -19.85 10.47
C ASN A 99 -9.11 -19.93 11.34
N SER A 100 -10.28 -19.60 10.79
CA SER A 100 -11.57 -19.67 11.48
C SER A 100 -12.26 -21.03 11.27
N VAL A 101 -13.14 -21.41 12.20
CA VAL A 101 -14.12 -22.48 11.99
C VAL A 101 -15.37 -21.87 11.37
N THR A 102 -15.54 -22.04 10.06
CA THR A 102 -16.65 -21.49 9.26
C THR A 102 -17.82 -22.47 9.08
N ASP A 103 -17.85 -23.55 9.87
CA ASP A 103 -18.89 -24.59 9.77
C ASP A 103 -20.06 -24.33 10.73
N ASN A 104 -21.11 -25.15 10.63
CA ASN A 104 -22.26 -25.14 11.52
C ASN A 104 -23.05 -26.47 11.49
N PRO A 105 -23.48 -27.03 12.64
CA PRO A 105 -23.32 -26.55 14.00
C PRO A 105 -21.88 -26.73 14.53
N LEU A 106 -21.54 -25.98 15.57
CA LEU A 106 -20.23 -26.07 16.21
C LEU A 106 -20.29 -27.05 17.37
N VAL A 107 -19.33 -27.98 17.41
CA VAL A 107 -19.16 -28.95 18.50
C VAL A 107 -17.98 -28.53 19.37
N PHE A 108 -18.22 -28.36 20.67
CA PHE A 108 -17.21 -27.90 21.63
C PHE A 108 -16.69 -29.05 22.50
N GLN A 109 -15.50 -28.86 23.09
CA GLN A 109 -14.82 -29.91 23.88
C GLN A 109 -15.62 -30.37 25.11
N ASN A 110 -16.52 -29.54 25.63
CA ASN A 110 -17.42 -29.88 26.73
C ASN A 110 -18.65 -30.71 26.28
N GLY A 111 -18.77 -31.01 24.99
CA GLY A 111 -19.88 -31.75 24.40
C GLY A 111 -21.03 -30.88 23.89
N ASP A 112 -20.96 -29.55 24.06
CA ASP A 112 -22.00 -28.64 23.57
C ASP A 112 -22.05 -28.63 22.04
N ILE A 113 -23.28 -28.60 21.51
CA ILE A 113 -23.56 -28.45 20.08
C ILE A 113 -24.36 -27.16 19.92
N ILE A 114 -23.76 -26.15 19.29
CA ILE A 114 -24.34 -24.81 19.15
C ILE A 114 -24.53 -24.48 17.67
N SER A 115 -25.76 -24.15 17.29
CA SER A 115 -26.08 -23.60 15.97
C SER A 115 -25.82 -22.10 15.93
N GLY A 116 -25.03 -21.65 14.95
CA GLY A 116 -24.69 -20.26 14.66
C GLY A 116 -24.64 -19.96 13.16
N GLY A 117 -23.81 -19.00 12.78
CA GLY A 117 -23.77 -18.45 11.42
C GLY A 117 -22.35 -18.26 10.85
N ASN A 118 -21.36 -18.98 11.36
CA ASN A 118 -19.96 -18.81 10.94
C ASN A 118 -19.71 -19.13 9.46
N PHE A 119 -20.66 -19.81 8.79
CA PHE A 119 -20.63 -20.03 7.34
C PHE A 119 -20.90 -18.77 6.50
N HIS A 120 -21.37 -17.68 7.11
CA HIS A 120 -21.71 -16.47 6.38
C HIS A 120 -20.47 -15.63 6.05
N GLY A 121 -19.98 -15.75 4.81
CA GLY A 121 -18.75 -15.11 4.32
C GLY A 121 -18.80 -13.59 4.08
N GLN A 122 -19.66 -12.84 4.77
CA GLN A 122 -19.74 -11.37 4.61
C GLN A 122 -18.40 -10.66 4.88
N PRO A 123 -17.55 -11.10 5.83
CA PRO A 123 -16.23 -10.50 6.01
C PRO A 123 -15.34 -10.57 4.77
N LEU A 124 -15.55 -11.56 3.88
CA LEU A 124 -14.76 -11.73 2.65
C LEU A 124 -15.36 -11.04 1.41
N ALA A 125 -16.65 -10.70 1.43
CA ALA A 125 -17.40 -10.17 0.29
C ALA A 125 -17.11 -8.68 0.05
#